data_AF-A0A7S2XQQ5-F1
#
_entry.id   AF-A0A7S2XQQ5-F1
#
_cell.length_a   1.000
_cell.length_b   1.000
_cell.length_c   1.000
_cell.angle_alpha   90.00
_cell.angle_beta   90.00
_cell.angle_gamma   90.00
#
_symmetry.space_group_name_H-M   'P 1'
#
loop_
_entity.id
_entity.type
_entity.pdbx_description
1 polymer ?
#
loop_
_entity_poly.entity_id
_entity_poly.type
_entity_poly.pdbx_seq_one_letter_code
_entity_poly.pdbx_strand_id
1 'polypeptide(L)'
;MLKLRKRRINSQEEEKSIVVVGAGVTAPNSRRWISVTKKKTSILVLPVLVCLLLLAAGLVVAFTLERSHRKSKQSEALVLAEDTGQLFSKLLDQALLPVFSLAQFVTEIVEFAELPQKIGPAFEEGSLPFRTDKNGTHRNVTGVCDDESMLKRFNKIASGIKRNAKMEGILVNLQLAPQAVVCMLYPKNNTEDFSDGIFLDSTGAVGHDLLTDPARSFIAEQTVPSDDLVIAGPLTLTQCADCAPTVQKALIARLPIYSESDIITVNGVDYPRWGFAVAIISWDAAVHQSGVYNTFEDAGLEFQLTRTDVRVDDDGRLSENVVVLANTT
;
A
#
# COMPACT_ATOMS: atom_id res chain seq x y z
N MET A 1 -5.32 -6.73 6.71
CA MET A 1 -5.81 -6.53 8.10
C MET A 1 -5.10 -5.30 8.67
N LEU A 2 -5.78 -4.18 8.91
CA LEU A 2 -5.15 -3.00 9.53
C LEU A 2 -4.77 -3.34 10.97
N LYS A 3 -3.48 -3.32 11.30
CA LYS A 3 -2.98 -3.55 12.65
C LYS A 3 -2.58 -2.20 13.24
N LEU A 4 -3.47 -1.60 14.02
CA LEU A 4 -3.16 -0.37 14.77
C LEU A 4 -2.12 -0.71 15.84
N ARG A 5 -0.85 -0.39 15.58
CA ARG A 5 0.21 -0.52 16.56
C ARG A 5 0.24 0.75 17.41
N LYS A 6 -0.19 0.64 18.67
CA LYS A 6 -0.04 1.72 19.65
C LYS A 6 1.45 1.94 19.90
N ARG A 7 2.09 2.83 19.15
CA ARG A 7 3.37 3.39 19.55
C ARG A 7 3.12 4.20 20.81
N ARG A 8 3.83 3.84 21.88
CA ARG A 8 3.88 4.65 23.09
C ARG A 8 4.69 5.88 22.68
N ILE A 9 4.01 6.93 22.24
CA ILE A 9 4.63 8.25 22.14
C ILE A 9 5.09 8.53 23.58
N ASN A 10 6.41 8.50 23.78
CA ASN A 10 6.98 9.17 24.93
C ASN A 10 6.63 10.63 24.70
N SER A 11 5.50 11.08 25.27
CA SER A 11 5.37 12.49 25.55
C SER A 11 6.55 12.78 26.47
N GLN A 12 7.60 13.40 25.93
CA GLN A 12 8.32 14.35 26.74
C GLN A 12 7.24 15.30 27.21
N GLU A 13 6.83 15.11 28.47
CA GLU A 13 6.25 16.17 29.25
C GLU A 13 7.15 17.38 28.99
N GLU A 14 6.64 18.38 28.27
CA GLU A 14 7.00 19.74 28.59
C GLU A 14 6.66 19.89 30.06
N GLU A 15 7.68 19.66 30.89
CA GLU A 15 7.74 20.05 32.27
C GLU A 15 7.65 21.58 32.25
N LYS A 16 6.42 22.10 32.12
CA LYS A 16 6.10 23.49 32.42
C LYS A 16 6.42 23.63 33.90
N SER A 17 7.65 24.07 34.15
CA SER A 17 8.12 24.47 35.46
C SER A 17 7.15 25.55 35.92
N ILE A 18 6.20 25.17 36.78
CA ILE A 18 5.41 26.13 37.51
C ILE A 18 6.43 26.82 38.42
N VAL A 19 6.89 28.00 37.98
CA VAL A 19 7.58 28.94 38.85
C VAL A 19 6.53 29.37 39.88
N VAL A 20 6.47 28.63 40.98
CA VAL A 20 5.79 29.08 42.19
C VAL A 20 6.57 30.28 42.68
N VAL A 21 6.11 31.47 42.32
CA VAL A 21 6.54 32.71 42.95
C VAL A 21 6.14 32.59 44.41
N GLY A 22 7.10 32.17 45.24
CA GLY A 22 6.96 32.11 46.68
C GLY A 22 6.75 33.52 47.21
N ALA A 23 5.50 33.88 47.45
CA ALA A 23 5.19 34.96 48.38
C ALA A 23 5.68 34.49 49.76
N GLY A 24 6.82 35.02 50.19
CA GLY A 24 7.38 34.79 51.51
C GLY A 24 6.44 35.32 52.59
N VAL A 25 5.52 34.48 53.05
CA VAL A 25 4.76 34.72 54.27
C VAL A 25 5.57 34.16 55.41
N THR A 26 6.22 35.07 56.14
CA THR A 26 6.89 34.79 57.41
C THR A 26 5.90 34.19 58.40
N ALA A 27 6.09 32.92 58.76
CA ALA A 27 5.24 32.20 59.69
C ALA A 27 5.45 32.69 61.15
N PRO A 28 4.40 33.14 61.87
CA PRO A 28 4.50 33.39 63.30
C PRO A 28 4.34 32.07 64.08
N ASN A 29 5.35 31.75 64.89
CA ASN A 29 5.30 30.95 66.13
C ASN A 29 4.30 29.77 66.19
N SER A 30 4.68 28.63 65.59
CA SER A 30 3.92 27.35 65.65
C SER A 30 4.15 26.51 66.90
N ARG A 31 5.02 26.93 67.84
CA ARG A 31 5.39 26.13 69.03
C ARG A 31 4.35 26.08 70.16
N ARG A 32 3.18 26.73 70.04
CA ARG A 32 2.16 26.78 71.12
C ARG A 32 0.91 25.91 70.92
N TRP A 33 0.76 25.21 69.79
CA TRP A 33 -0.47 24.44 69.49
C TRP A 33 -0.39 22.93 69.76
N ILE A 34 0.80 22.38 70.07
CA ILE A 34 0.97 20.92 70.23
C ILE A 34 0.54 20.42 71.63
N SER A 35 0.31 21.31 72.61
CA SER A 35 -0.02 20.88 73.99
C SER A 35 -1.52 20.84 74.33
N VAL A 36 -2.44 21.18 73.41
CA VAL A 36 -3.89 21.24 73.70
C VAL A 36 -4.68 20.02 73.19
N THR A 37 -4.11 19.16 72.34
CA THR A 37 -4.87 18.11 71.63
C THR A 37 -4.91 16.73 72.30
N LYS A 38 -4.32 16.54 73.49
CA LYS A 38 -4.33 15.23 74.17
C LYS A 38 -5.65 14.83 74.86
N LYS A 39 -6.69 15.67 74.89
CA LYS A 39 -7.96 15.39 75.61
C LYS A 39 -9.24 15.26 74.77
N LYS A 40 -9.22 15.43 73.44
CA LYS A 40 -10.42 15.27 72.58
C LYS A 40 -10.09 14.70 71.19
N THR A 41 -9.55 13.48 71.15
CA THR A 41 -9.30 12.73 69.89
C THR A 41 -10.58 12.53 69.06
N SER A 42 -11.76 12.45 69.68
CA SER A 42 -13.03 12.25 68.99
C SER A 42 -13.46 13.41 68.07
N ILE A 43 -12.98 14.64 68.29
CA ILE A 43 -13.38 15.81 67.45
C ILE A 43 -12.66 15.81 66.09
N LEU A 44 -11.48 15.21 65.98
CA LEU A 44 -10.70 15.19 64.72
C LEU A 44 -11.10 14.05 63.77
N VAL A 45 -11.80 13.03 64.25
CA VAL A 45 -12.17 11.85 63.44
C VAL A 45 -13.13 12.23 62.31
N LEU A 46 -14.15 13.04 62.61
CA LEU A 46 -15.16 13.45 61.64
C LEU A 46 -14.59 14.25 60.44
N PRO A 47 -13.82 15.33 60.62
CA PRO A 47 -13.28 16.09 59.49
C PRO A 47 -12.27 15.28 58.66
N VAL A 48 -11.47 14.41 59.29
CA VAL A 48 -10.57 13.51 58.57
C VAL A 48 -11.36 12.51 57.72
N LEU A 49 -12.43 11.93 58.26
CA LEU A 49 -13.28 10.99 57.53
C LEU A 49 -14.00 11.67 56.36
N VAL A 50 -14.52 12.89 56.55
CA VAL A 50 -15.10 13.69 55.46
C VAL A 50 -14.05 14.00 54.39
N CYS A 51 -12.83 14.37 54.78
CA CYS A 51 -11.75 14.63 53.84
C CYS A 51 -11.39 13.37 53.03
N LEU A 52 -11.27 12.21 53.67
CA LEU A 52 -11.01 10.93 53.01
C LEU A 52 -12.13 10.56 52.03
N LEU A 53 -13.39 10.77 52.40
CA LEU A 53 -14.53 10.54 51.50
C LEU A 53 -14.49 11.46 50.28
N LEU A 54 -14.17 12.74 50.45
CA LEU A 54 -14.03 13.69 49.35
C LEU A 54 -12.86 13.32 48.42
N LEU A 55 -11.72 12.90 48.98
CA LEU A 55 -10.58 12.42 48.20
C LEU A 55 -10.92 11.14 47.42
N ALA A 56 -11.59 10.18 48.07
CA ALA A 56 -12.03 8.95 47.41
C ALA A 56 -13.02 9.24 46.28
N ALA A 57 -14.00 10.11 46.51
CA ALA A 57 -14.95 10.54 45.48
C ALA A 57 -14.23 11.26 44.32
N GLY A 58 -13.29 12.15 44.62
CA GLY A 58 -12.48 12.86 43.61
C GLY A 58 -11.66 11.91 42.76
N LEU A 59 -11.02 10.90 43.36
CA LEU A 59 -10.29 9.86 42.63
C LEU A 59 -11.21 9.04 41.73
N VAL A 60 -12.39 8.62 42.22
CA VAL A 60 -13.37 7.87 41.41
C VAL A 60 -13.83 8.70 40.20
N VAL A 61 -14.11 9.99 40.38
CA VAL A 61 -14.47 10.89 39.28
C VAL A 61 -13.31 11.02 38.29
N ALA A 62 -12.07 11.23 38.74
CA ALA A 62 -10.91 11.30 37.87
C ALA A 62 -10.71 10.01 37.06
N PHE A 63 -10.77 8.84 37.70
CA PHE A 63 -10.65 7.53 37.04
C PHE A 63 -11.78 7.26 36.04
N THR A 64 -13.02 7.65 36.36
CA THR A 64 -14.15 7.48 35.44
C THR A 64 -14.05 8.40 34.23
N LEU A 65 -13.61 9.65 34.42
CA LEU A 65 -13.35 10.59 33.33
C LEU A 65 -12.20 10.10 32.45
N GLU A 66 -11.08 9.67 33.02
CA GLU A 66 -9.95 9.12 32.26
C GLU A 66 -10.38 7.88 31.47
N ARG A 67 -11.14 6.96 32.09
CA ARG A 67 -11.66 5.76 31.43
C ARG A 67 -12.63 6.12 30.31
N SER A 68 -13.50 7.11 30.52
CA SER A 68 -14.44 7.60 29.51
C SER A 68 -13.69 8.21 28.33
N HIS A 69 -12.72 9.08 28.60
CA HIS A 69 -11.88 9.71 27.58
C HIS A 69 -11.09 8.67 26.77
N ARG A 70 -10.50 7.68 27.45
CA ARG A 70 -9.78 6.59 26.79
C ARG A 70 -10.69 5.75 25.89
N LYS A 71 -11.89 5.43 26.35
CA LYS A 71 -12.88 4.68 25.53
C LYS A 71 -13.32 5.49 24.32
N SER A 72 -13.55 6.80 24.48
CA SER A 72 -13.89 7.70 23.39
C SER A 72 -12.79 7.74 22.34
N LYS A 73 -11.52 7.93 22.75
CA LYS A 73 -10.36 7.91 21.83
C LYS A 73 -10.15 6.57 21.14
N GLN A 74 -10.39 5.45 21.83
CA GLN A 74 -10.34 4.12 21.22
C GLN A 74 -11.45 3.93 20.18
N SER A 75 -12.66 4.40 20.46
CA SER A 75 -13.78 4.33 19.52
C SER A 75 -13.52 5.19 18.28
N GLU A 76 -13.02 6.41 18.47
CA GLU A 76 -12.63 7.34 17.40
C GLU A 76 -11.56 6.70 16.49
N ALA A 77 -10.50 6.13 17.09
CA ALA A 77 -9.46 5.46 16.33
C ALA A 77 -9.95 4.23 15.54
N LEU A 78 -10.91 3.48 16.09
CA LEU A 78 -11.50 2.32 15.40
C LEU A 78 -12.34 2.75 14.20
N VAL A 79 -13.20 3.76 14.37
CA VAL A 79 -14.02 4.31 13.27
C VAL A 79 -13.12 4.85 12.18
N LEU A 80 -12.10 5.64 12.55
CA LEU A 80 -11.18 6.21 11.57
C LEU A 80 -10.40 5.13 10.80
N ALA A 81 -9.96 4.07 11.49
CA ALA A 81 -9.28 2.95 10.83
C ALA A 81 -10.19 2.16 9.90
N GLU A 82 -11.47 1.99 10.25
CA GLU A 82 -12.47 1.34 9.40
C GLU A 82 -12.75 2.17 8.14
N ASP A 83 -13.03 3.47 8.30
CA ASP A 83 -13.28 4.39 7.20
C ASP A 83 -12.08 4.46 6.25
N THR A 84 -10.87 4.53 6.80
CA THR A 84 -9.62 4.53 6.03
C THR A 84 -9.42 3.20 5.29
N GLY A 85 -9.76 2.07 5.92
CA GLY A 85 -9.75 0.76 5.27
C GLY A 85 -10.69 0.70 4.07
N GLN A 86 -11.92 1.21 4.22
CA GLN A 86 -12.90 1.28 3.13
C GLN A 86 -12.43 2.23 2.01
N LEU A 87 -11.81 3.36 2.37
CA LEU A 87 -11.25 4.30 1.41
C LEU A 87 -10.17 3.64 0.53
N PHE A 88 -9.20 2.96 1.14
CA PHE A 88 -8.16 2.26 0.38
C PHE A 88 -8.70 1.10 -0.45
N SER A 89 -9.70 0.38 0.05
CA SER A 89 -10.39 -0.66 -0.74
C SER A 89 -10.97 -0.06 -2.02
N LYS A 90 -11.73 1.04 -1.91
CA LYS A 90 -12.33 1.72 -3.07
C LYS A 90 -11.28 2.23 -4.06
N LEU A 91 -10.19 2.80 -3.56
CA LEU A 91 -9.08 3.28 -4.40
C LEU A 91 -8.41 2.14 -5.17
N LEU A 92 -8.17 1.00 -4.51
CA LEU A 92 -7.64 -0.18 -5.16
C LEU A 92 -8.62 -0.73 -6.19
N ASP A 93 -9.90 -0.92 -5.83
CA ASP A 93 -10.91 -1.40 -6.76
C ASP A 93 -10.96 -0.54 -8.03
N GLN A 94 -10.99 0.79 -7.87
CA GLN A 94 -10.96 1.74 -8.98
C GLN A 94 -9.69 1.64 -9.84
N ALA A 95 -8.53 1.39 -9.23
CA ALA A 95 -7.27 1.20 -9.93
C ALA A 95 -7.17 -0.14 -10.68
N LEU A 96 -7.91 -1.17 -10.23
CA LEU A 96 -7.88 -2.52 -10.79
C LEU A 96 -8.90 -2.72 -11.93
N LEU A 97 -10.04 -2.03 -11.92
CA LEU A 97 -11.06 -2.08 -12.99
C LEU A 97 -10.49 -1.93 -14.43
N PRO A 98 -9.53 -1.04 -14.69
CA PRO A 98 -8.82 -0.94 -15.97
C PRO A 98 -8.25 -2.25 -16.49
N VAL A 99 -7.72 -3.10 -15.61
CA VAL A 99 -7.07 -4.37 -15.98
C VAL A 99 -8.09 -5.35 -16.55
N PHE A 100 -9.27 -5.45 -15.92
CA PHE A 100 -10.36 -6.27 -16.43
C PHE A 100 -10.86 -5.78 -17.79
N SER A 101 -10.95 -4.46 -17.96
CA SER A 101 -11.35 -3.87 -19.26
C SER A 101 -10.36 -4.22 -20.36
N LEU A 102 -9.05 -4.14 -20.09
CA LEU A 102 -8.02 -4.54 -21.04
C LEU A 102 -8.09 -6.02 -21.41
N ALA A 103 -8.26 -6.89 -20.41
CA ALA A 103 -8.36 -8.33 -20.64
C ALA A 103 -9.49 -8.69 -21.60
N GLN A 104 -10.65 -8.05 -21.47
CA GLN A 104 -11.79 -8.27 -22.38
C GLN A 104 -11.50 -7.78 -23.80
N PHE A 105 -10.79 -6.67 -23.99
CA PHE A 105 -10.47 -6.19 -25.34
C PHE A 105 -9.51 -7.12 -26.10
N VAL A 106 -8.61 -7.78 -25.38
CA VAL A 106 -7.63 -8.68 -25.98
C VAL A 106 -8.27 -9.90 -26.62
N THR A 107 -9.31 -10.45 -26.01
CA THR A 107 -10.01 -11.62 -26.53
C THR A 107 -10.93 -11.28 -27.70
N GLU A 108 -11.45 -10.06 -27.76
CA GLU A 108 -12.41 -9.63 -28.79
C GLU A 108 -11.76 -9.03 -30.04
N ILE A 109 -10.47 -8.65 -29.97
CA ILE A 109 -9.75 -8.01 -31.08
C ILE A 109 -8.78 -9.00 -31.68
N VAL A 110 -9.09 -9.47 -32.89
CA VAL A 110 -8.31 -10.48 -33.64
C VAL A 110 -6.82 -10.18 -33.69
N GLU A 111 -6.45 -8.91 -33.93
CA GLU A 111 -5.05 -8.47 -33.99
C GLU A 111 -4.27 -8.76 -32.69
N PHE A 112 -4.94 -8.67 -31.54
CA PHE A 112 -4.34 -8.96 -30.23
C PHE A 112 -4.38 -10.46 -29.91
N ALA A 113 -5.45 -11.15 -30.31
CA ALA A 113 -5.65 -12.57 -30.02
C ALA A 113 -4.51 -13.45 -30.55
N GLU A 114 -3.93 -13.14 -31.72
CA GLU A 114 -2.85 -13.94 -32.33
C GLU A 114 -1.45 -13.69 -31.74
N LEU A 115 -1.28 -12.70 -30.86
CA LEU A 115 0.04 -12.31 -30.36
C LEU A 115 0.78 -13.41 -29.59
N PRO A 116 0.15 -14.21 -28.71
CA PRO A 116 0.84 -15.26 -27.99
C PRO A 116 1.47 -16.29 -28.93
N GLN A 117 0.75 -16.67 -30.00
CA GLN A 117 1.23 -17.60 -31.01
C GLN A 117 2.41 -17.04 -31.80
N LYS A 118 2.36 -15.74 -32.17
CA LYS A 118 3.47 -15.05 -32.85
C LYS A 118 4.70 -14.93 -31.96
N ILE A 119 4.54 -14.89 -30.64
CA ILE A 119 5.64 -14.80 -29.68
C ILE A 119 6.23 -16.18 -29.40
N GLY A 120 5.37 -17.16 -29.16
CA GLY A 120 5.72 -18.54 -28.85
C GLY A 120 6.35 -18.74 -27.46
N PRO A 121 6.33 -19.98 -26.94
CA PRO A 121 6.95 -20.31 -25.65
C PRO A 121 8.44 -19.97 -25.58
N ALA A 122 8.96 -19.78 -24.38
CA ALA A 122 10.38 -19.50 -24.18
C ALA A 122 11.23 -20.71 -24.59
N PHE A 123 12.32 -20.47 -25.32
CA PHE A 123 13.32 -21.46 -25.75
C PHE A 123 12.85 -22.54 -26.75
N GLU A 124 11.60 -22.48 -27.19
CA GLU A 124 11.04 -23.43 -28.16
C GLU A 124 11.30 -23.03 -29.61
N GLU A 125 11.38 -24.02 -30.50
CA GLU A 125 11.55 -23.80 -31.94
C GLU A 125 10.36 -23.00 -32.52
N GLY A 126 10.66 -22.03 -33.40
CA GLY A 126 9.65 -21.15 -34.01
C GLY A 126 9.22 -19.97 -33.13
N SER A 127 9.66 -19.91 -31.88
CA SER A 127 9.37 -18.80 -30.98
C SER A 127 10.34 -17.62 -31.19
N LEU A 128 9.94 -16.41 -30.79
CA LEU A 128 10.79 -15.23 -30.93
C LEU A 128 12.12 -15.41 -30.18
N PRO A 129 13.27 -15.03 -30.76
CA PRO A 129 14.55 -15.23 -30.10
C PRO A 129 14.73 -14.27 -28.92
N PHE A 130 15.55 -14.67 -27.96
CA PHE A 130 15.99 -13.76 -26.90
C PHE A 130 16.99 -12.73 -27.43
N ARG A 131 16.93 -11.53 -26.84
CA ARG A 131 17.89 -10.46 -27.07
C ARG A 131 19.24 -10.79 -26.42
N THR A 132 20.32 -10.66 -27.19
CA THR A 132 21.68 -10.91 -26.72
C THR A 132 22.18 -9.85 -25.73
N ASP A 133 21.66 -8.62 -25.80
CA ASP A 133 22.06 -7.50 -24.94
C ASP A 133 21.37 -7.48 -23.56
N LYS A 134 20.45 -8.42 -23.29
CA LYS A 134 19.61 -8.45 -22.09
C LYS A 134 19.70 -9.75 -21.29
N ASN A 135 20.78 -10.52 -21.46
CA ASN A 135 21.04 -11.77 -20.73
C ASN A 135 19.84 -12.75 -20.73
N GLY A 136 19.09 -12.84 -21.83
CA GLY A 136 17.95 -13.75 -21.91
C GLY A 136 16.71 -13.34 -21.12
N THR A 137 16.63 -12.10 -20.62
CA THR A 137 15.42 -11.59 -19.92
C THR A 137 14.42 -10.91 -20.86
N HIS A 138 14.82 -10.64 -22.11
CA HIS A 138 13.96 -9.96 -23.10
C HIS A 138 13.92 -10.74 -24.41
N ARG A 139 12.74 -10.83 -25.01
CA ARG A 139 12.51 -11.33 -26.38
C ARG A 139 12.71 -10.21 -27.39
N ASN A 140 13.15 -10.56 -28.59
CA ASN A 140 13.16 -9.66 -29.72
C ASN A 140 11.75 -9.62 -30.34
N VAL A 141 10.98 -8.59 -29.98
CA VAL A 141 9.59 -8.43 -30.40
C VAL A 141 9.40 -7.51 -31.62
N THR A 142 10.49 -7.14 -32.29
CA THR A 142 10.45 -6.34 -33.52
C THR A 142 9.70 -7.06 -34.63
N GLY A 143 8.80 -6.36 -35.31
CA GLY A 143 7.87 -6.87 -36.31
C GLY A 143 6.60 -7.52 -35.74
N VAL A 144 6.51 -7.74 -34.43
CA VAL A 144 5.35 -8.38 -33.77
C VAL A 144 4.64 -7.41 -32.85
N CYS A 145 5.38 -6.77 -31.93
CA CYS A 145 4.82 -5.86 -30.92
C CYS A 145 4.92 -4.38 -31.29
N ASP A 146 5.56 -4.05 -32.42
CA ASP A 146 5.81 -2.69 -32.88
C ASP A 146 5.03 -2.32 -34.14
N ASP A 147 4.04 -3.12 -34.54
CA ASP A 147 3.10 -2.75 -35.60
C ASP A 147 2.38 -1.45 -35.25
N GLU A 148 2.49 -0.44 -36.11
CA GLU A 148 1.99 0.91 -35.85
C GLU A 148 0.46 0.93 -35.73
N SER A 149 -0.24 0.13 -36.53
CA SER A 149 -1.70 0.10 -36.54
C SER A 149 -2.26 -0.50 -35.24
N MET A 150 -1.65 -1.61 -34.80
CA MET A 150 -1.96 -2.29 -33.55
C MET A 150 -1.64 -1.41 -32.34
N LEU A 151 -0.46 -0.79 -32.31
CA LEU A 151 -0.06 0.12 -31.23
C LEU A 151 -0.96 1.34 -31.15
N LYS A 152 -1.35 1.93 -32.29
CA LYS A 152 -2.29 3.05 -32.33
C LYS A 152 -3.66 2.66 -31.78
N ARG A 153 -4.15 1.46 -32.10
CA ARG A 153 -5.41 0.92 -31.58
C ARG A 153 -5.32 0.69 -30.07
N PHE A 154 -4.27 0.03 -29.60
CA PHE A 154 -4.03 -0.20 -28.18
C PHE A 154 -3.95 1.11 -27.41
N ASN A 155 -3.14 2.07 -27.86
CA ASN A 155 -2.99 3.38 -27.21
C ASN A 155 -4.32 4.14 -27.12
N LYS A 156 -5.16 4.07 -28.15
CA LYS A 156 -6.49 4.68 -28.13
C LYS A 156 -7.40 4.04 -27.07
N ILE A 157 -7.36 2.72 -26.92
CA ILE A 157 -8.15 1.99 -25.91
C ILE A 157 -7.61 2.30 -24.52
N ALA A 158 -6.32 2.10 -24.29
CA ALA A 158 -5.68 2.27 -22.99
C ALA A 158 -5.78 3.72 -22.48
N SER A 159 -5.59 4.72 -23.35
CA SER A 159 -5.82 6.13 -23.00
C SER A 159 -7.27 6.42 -22.61
N GLY A 160 -8.23 5.80 -23.30
CA GLY A 160 -9.65 5.90 -22.96
C GLY A 160 -9.96 5.29 -21.59
N ILE A 161 -9.45 4.08 -21.32
CA ILE A 161 -9.60 3.40 -20.03
C ILE A 161 -9.00 4.25 -18.91
N LYS A 162 -7.74 4.70 -19.06
CA LYS A 162 -7.05 5.49 -18.03
C LYS A 162 -7.79 6.80 -17.73
N ARG A 163 -8.22 7.54 -18.76
CA ARG A 163 -9.01 8.77 -18.59
C ARG A 163 -10.36 8.51 -17.90
N ASN A 164 -11.03 7.42 -18.23
CA ASN A 164 -12.32 7.07 -17.63
C ASN A 164 -12.18 6.59 -16.18
N ALA A 165 -11.02 6.04 -15.81
CA ALA A 165 -10.73 5.62 -14.44
C ALA A 165 -10.65 6.81 -13.47
N LYS A 166 -10.32 8.03 -13.94
CA LYS A 166 -10.14 9.23 -13.09
C LYS A 166 -9.16 9.00 -11.94
N MET A 167 -7.99 8.47 -12.30
CA MET A 167 -6.92 8.07 -11.38
C MET A 167 -5.61 8.74 -11.80
N GLU A 168 -5.67 10.02 -12.17
CA GLU A 168 -4.52 10.84 -12.57
C GLU A 168 -3.44 10.83 -11.47
N GLY A 169 -2.18 10.59 -11.85
CA GLY A 169 -1.08 10.41 -10.90
C GLY A 169 -1.03 9.04 -10.20
N ILE A 170 -2.14 8.31 -10.13
CA ILE A 170 -2.23 7.01 -9.45
C ILE A 170 -2.05 5.86 -10.43
N LEU A 171 -2.82 5.80 -11.52
CA LEU A 171 -2.73 4.74 -12.53
C LEU A 171 -1.70 5.12 -13.60
N VAL A 172 -0.43 4.82 -13.35
CA VAL A 172 0.68 5.38 -14.13
C VAL A 172 1.00 4.59 -15.40
N ASN A 173 0.60 3.32 -15.50
CA ASN A 173 0.86 2.54 -16.71
C ASN A 173 -0.10 1.35 -16.84
N LEU A 174 -0.49 1.06 -18.08
CA LEU A 174 -1.26 -0.10 -18.47
C LEU A 174 -0.46 -0.92 -19.48
N GLN A 175 -0.42 -2.25 -19.32
CA GLN A 175 0.34 -3.13 -20.21
C GLN A 175 -0.44 -4.37 -20.60
N LEU A 176 -0.05 -4.92 -21.74
CA LEU A 176 -0.43 -6.26 -22.19
C LEU A 176 0.84 -7.08 -22.43
N ALA A 177 0.84 -8.28 -21.85
CA ALA A 177 1.96 -9.21 -21.88
C ALA A 177 1.51 -10.58 -22.45
N PRO A 178 1.25 -10.70 -23.76
CA PRO A 178 0.98 -11.98 -24.42
C PRO A 178 2.14 -12.96 -24.18
N GLN A 179 1.84 -14.23 -23.91
CA GLN A 179 2.83 -15.25 -23.53
C GLN A 179 3.77 -14.79 -22.39
N ALA A 180 3.26 -13.97 -21.47
CA ALA A 180 4.04 -13.34 -20.39
C ALA A 180 5.17 -12.40 -20.86
N VAL A 181 5.19 -11.98 -22.13
CA VAL A 181 6.16 -11.05 -22.70
C VAL A 181 5.52 -9.68 -22.88
N VAL A 182 6.03 -8.66 -22.17
CA VAL A 182 5.47 -7.30 -22.24
C VAL A 182 5.59 -6.75 -23.67
N CYS A 183 4.45 -6.55 -24.31
CA CYS A 183 4.37 -6.24 -25.76
C CYS A 183 3.88 -4.81 -25.98
N MET A 184 2.77 -4.45 -25.32
CA MET A 184 2.12 -3.16 -25.48
C MET A 184 2.01 -2.48 -24.13
N LEU A 185 2.29 -1.17 -24.08
CA LEU A 185 2.23 -0.40 -22.85
C LEU A 185 1.84 1.07 -23.11
N TYR A 186 1.00 1.62 -22.23
CA TYR A 186 0.49 2.98 -22.35
C TYR A 186 0.37 3.67 -20.98
N PRO A 187 0.79 4.94 -20.86
CA PRO A 187 1.62 5.66 -21.83
C PRO A 187 3.04 5.07 -21.88
N LYS A 188 3.69 5.11 -23.05
CA LYS A 188 5.05 4.57 -23.20
C LYS A 188 6.10 5.40 -22.45
N ASN A 189 5.96 6.72 -22.56
CA ASN A 189 6.66 7.68 -21.75
C ASN A 189 5.60 8.51 -21.02
N ASN A 190 5.48 8.33 -19.71
CA ASN A 190 4.47 8.99 -18.91
C ASN A 190 5.00 10.30 -18.34
N THR A 191 4.59 11.42 -18.94
CA THR A 191 4.88 12.76 -18.42
C THR A 191 3.66 13.41 -17.77
N GLU A 192 2.46 12.86 -17.96
CA GLU A 192 1.19 13.49 -17.56
C GLU A 192 0.81 13.25 -16.10
N ASP A 193 1.32 12.17 -15.49
CA ASP A 193 1.02 11.80 -14.10
C ASP A 193 2.06 12.31 -13.09
N PHE A 194 3.06 13.04 -13.55
CA PHE A 194 4.20 13.47 -12.76
C PHE A 194 4.40 14.99 -12.87
N SER A 195 5.01 15.58 -11.85
CA SER A 195 5.42 16.98 -11.87
C SER A 195 6.46 17.26 -12.96
N ASP A 196 6.55 18.51 -13.40
CA ASP A 196 7.45 18.94 -14.48
C ASP A 196 8.89 18.42 -14.30
N GLY A 197 9.43 17.81 -15.35
CA GLY A 197 10.78 17.25 -15.38
C GLY A 197 10.91 15.82 -14.85
N ILE A 198 9.85 15.24 -14.29
CA ILE A 198 9.80 13.83 -13.89
C ILE A 198 8.92 13.06 -14.89
N PHE A 199 9.37 11.89 -15.31
CA PHE A 199 8.58 11.00 -16.16
C PHE A 199 8.92 9.54 -15.90
N LEU A 200 7.97 8.65 -16.23
CA LEU A 200 8.16 7.21 -16.21
C LEU A 200 8.33 6.72 -17.65
N ASP A 201 9.57 6.48 -18.07
CA ASP A 201 9.85 5.81 -19.34
C ASP A 201 9.78 4.29 -19.13
N SER A 202 8.81 3.67 -19.82
CA SER A 202 8.56 2.24 -19.82
C SER A 202 9.07 1.55 -21.08
N THR A 203 9.80 2.25 -21.97
CA THR A 203 10.41 1.68 -23.18
C THR A 203 11.22 0.42 -22.88
N GLY A 204 11.96 0.42 -21.78
CA GLY A 204 12.80 -0.69 -21.35
C GLY A 204 12.03 -1.95 -20.97
N ALA A 205 10.72 -1.87 -20.74
CA ALA A 205 9.90 -3.05 -20.46
C ALA A 205 9.46 -3.80 -21.74
N VAL A 206 9.54 -3.18 -22.92
CA VAL A 206 9.11 -3.84 -24.17
C VAL A 206 10.01 -5.04 -24.46
N GLY A 207 9.39 -6.20 -24.67
CA GLY A 207 10.03 -7.49 -24.84
C GLY A 207 10.43 -8.17 -23.53
N HIS A 208 10.20 -7.57 -22.35
CA HIS A 208 10.54 -8.20 -21.07
C HIS A 208 9.72 -9.48 -20.89
N ASP A 209 10.40 -10.61 -20.84
CA ASP A 209 9.82 -11.93 -20.62
C ASP A 209 9.72 -12.18 -19.11
N LEU A 210 8.49 -12.11 -18.59
CA LEU A 210 8.22 -12.11 -17.17
C LEU A 210 8.39 -13.48 -16.52
N LEU A 211 8.46 -14.57 -17.30
CA LEU A 211 8.67 -15.93 -16.79
C LEU A 211 10.15 -16.32 -16.76
N THR A 212 10.98 -15.68 -17.58
CA THR A 212 12.42 -16.00 -17.64
C THR A 212 13.31 -15.03 -16.87
N ASP A 213 12.82 -13.85 -16.49
CA ASP A 213 13.56 -12.94 -15.61
C ASP A 213 13.62 -13.47 -14.16
N PRO A 214 14.78 -13.93 -13.66
CA PRO A 214 14.88 -14.51 -12.32
C PRO A 214 14.49 -13.54 -11.19
N ALA A 215 14.59 -12.22 -11.44
CA ALA A 215 14.22 -11.22 -10.44
C ALA A 215 12.70 -11.05 -10.29
N ARG A 216 11.90 -11.57 -11.24
CA ARG A 216 10.46 -11.29 -11.34
C ARG A 216 9.61 -12.52 -11.67
N SER A 217 10.20 -13.63 -12.08
CA SER A 217 9.51 -14.84 -12.54
C SER A 217 8.56 -15.39 -11.50
N PHE A 218 8.95 -15.39 -10.22
CA PHE A 218 8.11 -15.90 -9.13
C PHE A 218 6.71 -15.28 -9.08
N ILE A 219 6.53 -14.03 -9.48
CA ILE A 219 5.20 -13.40 -9.51
C ILE A 219 4.43 -13.87 -10.74
N ALA A 220 5.08 -13.96 -11.90
CA ALA A 220 4.44 -14.44 -13.13
C ALA A 220 4.04 -15.92 -12.97
N GLU A 221 4.91 -16.75 -12.39
CA GLU A 221 4.65 -18.15 -12.04
C GLU A 221 3.49 -18.31 -11.06
N GLN A 222 3.25 -17.35 -10.17
CA GLN A 222 2.05 -17.30 -9.32
C GLN A 222 0.81 -16.79 -10.06
N THR A 223 0.99 -15.91 -11.06
CA THR A 223 -0.11 -15.29 -11.81
C THR A 223 -0.71 -16.26 -12.83
N VAL A 224 0.11 -16.99 -13.59
CA VAL A 224 -0.36 -17.96 -14.61
C VAL A 224 -1.40 -18.95 -14.07
N PRO A 225 -1.16 -19.67 -12.96
CA PRO A 225 -2.10 -20.63 -12.41
C PRO A 225 -3.29 -19.99 -11.69
N SER A 226 -3.24 -18.69 -11.40
CA SER A 226 -4.32 -18.02 -10.68
C SER A 226 -5.53 -17.84 -11.60
N ASP A 227 -6.72 -17.89 -11.01
CA ASP A 227 -7.97 -17.43 -11.65
C ASP A 227 -8.30 -15.98 -11.24
N ASP A 228 -7.53 -15.42 -10.30
CA ASP A 228 -7.71 -14.09 -9.73
C ASP A 228 -6.54 -13.16 -10.10
N LEU A 229 -6.73 -11.88 -9.80
CA LEU A 229 -5.70 -10.87 -9.96
C LEU A 229 -4.61 -11.01 -8.89
N VAL A 230 -3.35 -10.94 -9.31
CA VAL A 230 -2.17 -10.98 -8.43
C VAL A 230 -1.54 -9.58 -8.33
N ILE A 231 -1.27 -9.10 -7.12
CA ILE A 231 -0.63 -7.80 -6.86
C ILE A 231 0.76 -8.00 -6.27
N ALA A 232 1.78 -7.51 -6.98
CA ALA A 232 3.13 -7.37 -6.44
C ALA A 232 3.38 -5.94 -5.94
N GLY A 233 4.29 -5.79 -4.97
CA GLY A 233 4.65 -4.48 -4.43
C GLY A 233 4.90 -4.46 -2.93
N PRO A 234 5.12 -3.29 -2.32
CA PRO A 234 5.50 -2.07 -3.00
C PRO A 234 6.89 -2.25 -3.64
N LEU A 235 7.05 -1.81 -4.87
CA LEU A 235 8.32 -1.78 -5.61
C LEU A 235 8.73 -0.33 -5.84
N THR A 236 10.02 -0.05 -5.79
CA THR A 236 10.54 1.26 -6.18
C THR A 236 10.84 1.25 -7.68
N LEU A 237 10.31 2.21 -8.42
CA LEU A 237 10.57 2.36 -9.86
C LEU A 237 11.59 3.46 -10.07
N THR A 238 12.78 3.09 -10.56
CA THR A 238 13.87 3.99 -10.90
C THR A 238 14.12 3.97 -12.41
N GLN A 239 14.50 5.11 -12.96
CA GLN A 239 14.80 5.28 -14.40
C GLN A 239 16.30 5.20 -14.69
N CYS A 240 17.13 5.34 -13.67
CA CYS A 240 18.57 5.27 -13.75
C CYS A 240 19.16 4.81 -12.40
N ALA A 241 20.45 4.45 -12.39
CA ALA A 241 21.11 3.90 -11.20
C ALA A 241 21.25 4.93 -10.06
N ASP A 242 21.51 6.20 -10.41
CA ASP A 242 21.91 7.25 -9.46
C ASP A 242 20.87 8.39 -9.31
N CYS A 243 19.63 8.19 -9.75
CA CYS A 243 18.56 9.18 -9.61
C CYS A 243 17.58 8.82 -8.50
N ALA A 244 16.84 9.84 -8.06
CA ALA A 244 15.67 9.66 -7.23
C ALA A 244 14.66 8.72 -7.93
N PRO A 245 13.95 7.87 -7.18
CA PRO A 245 12.87 7.08 -7.73
C PRO A 245 11.80 7.94 -8.39
N THR A 246 11.33 7.51 -9.56
CA THR A 246 10.17 8.11 -10.22
C THR A 246 8.88 7.78 -9.47
N VAL A 247 8.79 6.55 -8.94
CA VAL A 247 7.69 6.11 -8.07
C VAL A 247 8.32 5.40 -6.87
N GLN A 248 8.10 5.93 -5.67
CA GLN A 248 8.71 5.38 -4.46
C GLN A 248 8.10 4.03 -4.07
N LYS A 249 6.77 3.91 -4.22
CA LYS A 249 6.01 2.69 -3.90
C LYS A 249 5.00 2.40 -5.00
N ALA A 250 5.36 1.52 -5.92
CA ALA A 250 4.48 1.02 -6.96
C ALA A 250 3.85 -0.33 -6.56
N LEU A 251 2.57 -0.49 -6.84
CA LEU A 251 1.93 -1.80 -6.93
C LEU A 251 1.80 -2.20 -8.39
N ILE A 252 2.08 -3.46 -8.70
CA ILE A 252 1.92 -4.03 -10.05
C ILE A 252 0.84 -5.09 -9.96
N ALA A 253 -0.33 -4.77 -10.49
CA ALA A 253 -1.48 -5.66 -10.58
C ALA A 253 -1.44 -6.42 -11.90
N ARG A 254 -1.58 -7.75 -11.86
CA ARG A 254 -1.58 -8.62 -13.03
C ARG A 254 -2.81 -9.51 -13.02
N LEU A 255 -3.58 -9.47 -14.10
CA LEU A 255 -4.71 -10.37 -14.33
C LEU A 255 -4.31 -11.40 -15.39
N PRO A 256 -4.31 -12.71 -15.08
CA PRO A 256 -4.18 -13.74 -16.09
C PRO A 256 -5.39 -13.70 -17.04
N ILE A 257 -5.11 -13.71 -18.34
CA ILE A 257 -6.16 -13.71 -19.37
C ILE A 257 -6.33 -15.15 -19.85
N TYR A 258 -7.51 -15.73 -19.64
CA TYR A 258 -7.86 -17.05 -20.13
C TYR A 258 -7.93 -17.08 -21.66
N SER A 259 -7.43 -18.15 -22.27
CA SER A 259 -7.59 -18.43 -23.70
C SER A 259 -7.55 -19.93 -23.93
N GLU A 260 -8.48 -20.45 -24.72
CA GLU A 260 -8.54 -21.87 -25.07
C GLU A 260 -7.49 -22.26 -26.13
N SER A 261 -7.03 -21.29 -26.92
CA SER A 261 -6.08 -21.51 -28.02
C SER A 261 -4.63 -21.40 -27.61
N ASP A 262 -4.34 -20.79 -26.46
CA ASP A 262 -2.99 -20.43 -26.04
C ASP A 262 -2.62 -21.10 -24.73
N ILE A 263 -1.41 -21.64 -24.67
CA ILE A 263 -0.90 -22.38 -23.52
C ILE A 263 0.35 -21.69 -22.98
N ILE A 264 0.37 -21.50 -21.67
CA ILE A 264 1.57 -21.12 -20.92
C ILE A 264 1.90 -22.27 -19.96
N THR A 265 3.08 -22.87 -20.13
CA THR A 265 3.57 -23.93 -19.26
C THR A 265 4.36 -23.33 -18.11
N VAL A 266 3.96 -23.64 -16.87
CA VAL A 266 4.70 -23.26 -15.66
C VAL A 266 4.94 -24.52 -14.84
N ASN A 267 6.20 -24.78 -14.49
CA ASN A 267 6.60 -25.96 -13.71
C ASN A 267 6.09 -27.29 -14.30
N GLY A 268 6.07 -27.39 -15.63
CA GLY A 268 5.60 -28.58 -16.36
C GLY A 268 4.08 -28.76 -16.42
N VAL A 269 3.30 -27.78 -15.94
CA VAL A 269 1.84 -27.77 -16.02
C VAL A 269 1.39 -26.73 -17.03
N ASP A 270 0.53 -27.15 -17.94
CA ASP A 270 -0.04 -26.31 -18.99
C ASP A 270 -1.27 -25.57 -18.50
N TYR A 271 -1.30 -24.25 -18.71
CA TYR A 271 -2.42 -23.39 -18.36
C TYR A 271 -2.99 -22.71 -19.61
N PRO A 272 -4.32 -22.77 -19.84
CA PRO A 272 -4.98 -22.09 -20.95
C PRO A 272 -5.00 -20.57 -20.69
N ARG A 273 -3.97 -19.89 -21.17
CA ARG A 273 -3.68 -18.49 -20.84
C ARG A 273 -3.11 -17.79 -22.08
N TRP A 274 -3.70 -16.66 -22.43
CA TRP A 274 -3.17 -15.74 -23.44
C TRP A 274 -1.92 -15.01 -22.95
N GLY A 275 -1.88 -14.66 -21.66
CA GLY A 275 -0.87 -13.79 -21.07
C GLY A 275 -1.46 -12.96 -19.95
N PHE A 276 -1.00 -11.72 -19.79
CA PHE A 276 -1.46 -10.83 -18.71
C PHE A 276 -1.97 -9.48 -19.21
N ALA A 277 -3.00 -8.98 -18.55
CA ALA A 277 -3.25 -7.54 -18.47
C ALA A 277 -2.59 -7.01 -17.18
N VAL A 278 -1.94 -5.85 -17.26
CA VAL A 278 -1.15 -5.31 -16.15
C VAL A 278 -1.51 -3.84 -15.91
N ALA A 279 -1.63 -3.45 -14.64
CA ALA A 279 -1.64 -2.06 -14.22
C ALA A 279 -0.47 -1.78 -13.26
N ILE A 280 0.21 -0.67 -13.47
CA ILE A 280 1.18 -0.10 -12.52
C ILE A 280 0.51 1.07 -11.80
N ILE A 281 0.49 0.98 -10.48
CA ILE A 281 -0.21 1.91 -9.59
C ILE A 281 0.83 2.59 -8.71
N SER A 282 0.90 3.92 -8.76
CA SER A 282 1.64 4.75 -7.80
C SER A 282 0.90 4.77 -6.47
N TRP A 283 1.31 3.90 -5.54
CA TRP A 283 0.68 3.78 -4.23
C TRP A 283 0.99 4.98 -3.36
N ASP A 284 2.17 5.59 -3.48
CA ASP A 284 2.49 6.83 -2.81
C ASP A 284 1.56 7.97 -3.24
N ALA A 285 1.29 8.12 -4.54
CA ALA A 285 0.31 9.10 -5.02
C ALA A 285 -1.10 8.78 -4.47
N ALA A 286 -1.53 7.52 -4.49
CA ALA A 286 -2.84 7.12 -3.97
C ALA A 286 -3.00 7.47 -2.49
N VAL A 287 -1.97 7.20 -1.67
CA VAL A 287 -2.00 7.51 -0.25
C VAL A 287 -2.00 9.02 -0.02
N HIS A 288 -1.18 9.79 -0.73
CA HIS A 288 -1.15 11.24 -0.58
C HIS A 288 -2.46 11.90 -0.99
N GLN A 289 -3.03 11.52 -2.14
CA GLN A 289 -4.30 12.07 -2.63
C GLN A 289 -5.50 11.70 -1.74
N SER A 290 -5.41 10.60 -0.97
CA SER A 290 -6.47 10.20 -0.05
C SER A 290 -6.64 11.15 1.15
N GLY A 291 -5.68 12.02 1.43
CA GLY A 291 -5.69 12.94 2.56
C GLY A 291 -5.50 12.26 3.93
N VAL A 292 -5.24 10.95 3.96
CA VAL A 292 -5.14 10.16 5.19
C VAL A 292 -4.14 10.72 6.20
N TYR A 293 -3.04 11.31 5.73
CA TYR A 293 -2.02 11.90 6.61
C TYR A 293 -2.61 13.03 7.44
N ASN A 294 -3.27 13.99 6.79
CA ASN A 294 -3.92 15.11 7.47
C ASN A 294 -5.04 14.62 8.38
N THR A 295 -5.84 13.66 7.93
CA THR A 295 -6.94 13.11 8.73
C THR A 295 -6.47 12.49 10.05
N PHE A 296 -5.36 11.73 10.02
CA PHE A 296 -4.79 11.15 11.23
C PHE A 296 -4.06 12.19 12.09
N GLU A 297 -3.36 13.15 11.48
CA GLU A 297 -2.72 14.27 12.17
C GLU A 297 -3.75 15.12 12.94
N ASP A 298 -4.85 15.51 12.29
CA ASP A 298 -5.94 16.29 12.88
C ASP A 298 -6.61 15.55 14.05
N ALA A 299 -6.67 14.22 13.99
CA ALA A 299 -7.20 13.38 15.07
C ALA A 299 -6.19 13.15 16.22
N GLY A 300 -4.92 13.56 16.05
CA GLY A 300 -3.83 13.27 16.98
C GLY A 300 -3.52 11.77 17.05
N LEU A 301 -3.61 11.07 15.91
CA LEU A 301 -3.42 9.63 15.78
C LEU A 301 -2.29 9.30 14.79
N GLU A 302 -1.65 8.15 14.98
CA GLU A 302 -0.71 7.57 14.00
C GLU A 302 -1.38 6.37 13.32
N PHE A 303 -1.04 6.13 12.05
CA PHE A 303 -1.48 4.93 11.33
C PHE A 303 -0.33 4.14 10.71
N GLN A 304 -0.59 2.86 10.48
CA GLN A 304 0.26 1.98 9.68
C GLN A 304 -0.64 1.05 8.86
N LEU A 305 -0.49 1.10 7.55
CA LEU A 305 -1.10 0.18 6.60
C LEU A 305 -0.07 -0.87 6.21
N THR A 306 -0.43 -2.13 6.35
CA THR A 306 0.44 -3.27 6.00
C THR A 306 -0.28 -4.26 5.09
N ARG A 307 0.48 -4.85 4.17
CA ARG A 307 0.12 -6.11 3.50
C ARG A 307 0.72 -7.26 4.28
N THR A 308 -0.03 -8.35 4.45
CA THR A 308 0.48 -9.58 5.04
C THR A 308 0.40 -10.65 3.97
N ASP A 309 1.55 -11.09 3.50
CA ASP A 309 1.66 -12.20 2.56
C ASP A 309 1.83 -13.48 3.39
N VAL A 310 0.96 -14.47 3.16
CA VAL A 310 1.07 -15.77 3.81
C VAL A 310 1.73 -16.73 2.81
N ARG A 311 2.85 -17.33 3.20
CA ARG A 311 3.54 -18.36 2.43
C ARG A 311 3.45 -19.69 3.17
N VAL A 312 3.33 -20.77 2.42
CA VAL A 312 3.51 -22.13 2.93
C VAL A 312 4.96 -22.49 2.65
N ASP A 313 5.76 -22.65 3.71
CA ASP A 313 7.16 -23.08 3.61
C ASP A 313 7.22 -24.57 3.20
N ASP A 314 8.39 -25.05 2.78
CA ASP A 314 8.60 -26.43 2.32
C ASP A 314 8.23 -27.49 3.38
N ASP A 315 8.23 -27.13 4.66
CA ASP A 315 7.83 -27.99 5.78
C ASP A 315 6.33 -27.91 6.12
N GLY A 316 5.55 -27.19 5.31
CA GLY A 316 4.11 -26.98 5.49
C GLY A 316 3.75 -25.90 6.52
N ARG A 317 4.73 -25.18 7.09
CA ARG A 317 4.44 -24.07 8.01
C ARG A 317 3.97 -22.83 7.26
N LEU A 318 3.10 -22.06 7.91
CA LEU A 318 2.68 -20.75 7.42
C LEU A 318 3.68 -19.69 7.91
N SER A 319 4.39 -19.05 6.98
CA SER A 319 5.20 -17.87 7.25
C SER A 319 4.44 -16.60 6.84
N GLU A 320 4.36 -15.64 7.76
CA GLU A 320 3.77 -14.32 7.48
C GLU A 320 4.88 -13.32 7.14
N ASN A 321 4.81 -12.74 5.95
CA ASN A 321 5.65 -11.61 5.57
C ASN A 321 4.82 -10.32 5.63
N VAL A 322 5.14 -9.44 6.59
CA VAL A 322 4.43 -8.18 6.80
C VAL A 322 5.19 -7.04 6.14
N VAL A 323 4.54 -6.42 5.15
CA VAL A 323 5.11 -5.34 4.34
C VAL A 323 4.38 -4.04 4.63
N VAL A 324 5.10 -2.97 4.93
CA VAL A 324 4.51 -1.65 5.20
C VAL A 324 4.19 -0.92 3.89
N LEU A 325 2.91 -0.65 3.66
CA LEU A 325 2.43 0.07 2.49
C LEU A 325 2.44 1.59 2.74
N ALA A 326 1.98 2.02 3.91
CA ALA A 326 1.96 3.43 4.33
C ALA A 326 2.02 3.54 5.85
N ASN A 327 2.55 4.65 6.36
CA ASN A 327 2.57 4.97 7.79
C ASN A 327 2.76 6.46 8.01
N THR A 328 2.28 6.96 9.15
CA THR A 328 2.71 8.27 9.67
C THR A 328 4.20 8.20 9.98
N THR A 329 4.95 9.23 9.55
CA THR A 329 6.38 9.40 9.83
C THR A 329 6.62 10.03 11.18
#